data_AF-A0A2E0QVQ4-F1
#
_entry.id   AF-A0A2E0QVQ4-F1
#
_cell.length_a   1.000
_cell.length_b   1.000
_cell.length_c   1.000
_cell.angle_alpha   90.00
_cell.angle_beta   90.00
_cell.angle_gamma   90.00
#
_symmetry.space_group_name_H-M   'P 1'
#
loop_
_entity.id
_entity.type
_entity.pdbx_description
1 polymer ?
#
loop_
_entity_poly.entity_id
_entity_poly.type
_entity_poly.pdbx_seq_one_letter_code
_entity_poly.pdbx_strand_id
1 'polypeptide(L)'
;MSDRANVTNIEALERFRSSLVLFVEKANAVLDEVSEEVKRTRIWLQTEQRLNITREIKKGNRDLEMLEQQLFTARLSRIQNAKTGQQMQINKKRREIRELEDKLRAVSAWLRNYDSTVENEARKVEKLRHLLDSDMANALSFLAESVKSLDAYTQGE
;
A
#
# COMPACT_ATOMS: atom_id res chain seq x y z
N MET A 1 28.18 -36.92 -42.79
CA MET A 1 27.56 -35.60 -42.92
C MET A 1 26.41 -35.55 -41.93
N SER A 2 26.61 -35.03 -40.72
CA SER A 2 25.62 -35.16 -39.63
C SER A 2 25.56 -33.95 -38.68
N ASP A 3 26.15 -32.81 -39.01
CA ASP A 3 26.15 -31.64 -38.13
C ASP A 3 25.24 -30.53 -38.67
N ARG A 4 23.96 -30.84 -38.91
CA ARG A 4 22.93 -29.80 -39.10
C ARG A 4 22.05 -29.71 -37.87
N ALA A 5 21.89 -28.51 -37.34
CA ALA A 5 20.98 -28.24 -36.24
C ALA A 5 19.53 -28.27 -36.77
N ASN A 6 18.66 -29.03 -36.12
CA ASN A 6 17.25 -29.12 -36.51
C ASN A 6 16.46 -27.92 -35.94
N VAL A 7 16.37 -26.84 -36.72
CA VAL A 7 15.60 -25.64 -36.36
C VAL A 7 14.12 -25.89 -36.64
N THR A 8 13.31 -26.00 -35.59
CA THR A 8 11.90 -26.40 -35.71
C THR A 8 10.93 -25.23 -35.82
N ASN A 9 11.07 -24.19 -35.00
CA ASN A 9 10.13 -23.07 -34.98
C ASN A 9 10.74 -21.76 -34.43
N ILE A 10 11.23 -20.90 -35.34
CA ILE A 10 11.74 -19.57 -35.00
C ILE A 10 10.60 -18.61 -34.60
N GLU A 11 9.43 -18.75 -35.23
CA GLU A 11 8.26 -17.92 -34.93
C GLU A 11 7.79 -18.06 -33.48
N ALA A 12 7.90 -19.26 -32.89
CA ALA A 12 7.61 -19.49 -31.49
C ALA A 12 8.53 -18.68 -30.55
N LEU A 13 9.81 -18.52 -30.90
CA LEU A 13 10.76 -17.70 -30.15
C LEU A 13 10.42 -16.21 -30.25
N GLU A 14 10.03 -15.74 -31.44
CA GLU A 14 9.57 -14.36 -31.63
C GLU A 14 8.29 -14.07 -30.84
N ARG A 15 7.29 -14.96 -30.90
CA ARG A 15 6.05 -14.83 -30.11
C ARG A 15 6.33 -14.84 -28.60
N PHE A 16 7.25 -15.68 -28.14
CA PHE A 16 7.67 -15.70 -26.74
C PHE A 16 8.36 -14.39 -26.35
N ARG A 17 9.27 -13.88 -27.18
CA ARG A 17 9.93 -12.58 -26.98
C ARG A 17 8.91 -11.45 -26.86
N SER A 18 7.94 -11.36 -27.78
CA SER A 18 6.88 -10.35 -27.70
C SER A 18 6.06 -10.47 -26.42
N SER A 19 5.73 -11.70 -26.02
CA SER A 19 4.98 -11.96 -24.77
C SER A 19 5.78 -11.56 -23.54
N LEU A 20 7.10 -11.79 -23.55
CA LEU A 20 8.00 -11.41 -22.46
C LEU A 20 8.12 -9.89 -22.31
N VAL A 21 8.19 -9.14 -23.42
CA VAL A 21 8.17 -7.67 -23.38
C VAL A 21 6.89 -7.17 -22.70
N LEU A 22 5.73 -7.66 -23.13
CA LEU A 22 4.44 -7.27 -22.54
C LEU A 22 4.32 -7.66 -21.07
N PHE A 23 4.89 -8.81 -20.68
CA PHE A 23 4.93 -9.24 -19.29
C PHE A 23 5.78 -8.28 -18.44
N VAL A 24 7.00 -7.96 -18.86
CA VAL A 24 7.90 -7.06 -18.12
C VAL A 24 7.27 -5.68 -17.96
N GLU A 25 6.70 -5.12 -19.03
CA GLU A 25 6.00 -3.82 -18.98
C GLU A 25 4.87 -3.82 -17.94
N LYS A 26 3.98 -4.82 -18.00
CA LYS A 26 2.84 -4.93 -17.07
C LYS A 26 3.30 -5.19 -15.64
N ALA A 27 4.30 -6.04 -15.45
CA ALA A 27 4.83 -6.36 -14.14
C ALA A 27 5.45 -5.12 -13.50
N ASN A 28 6.28 -4.37 -14.22
CA ASN A 28 6.88 -3.14 -13.72
C ASN A 28 5.83 -2.09 -13.33
N ALA A 29 4.78 -1.92 -14.13
CA ALA A 29 3.68 -1.00 -13.78
C ALA A 29 3.01 -1.36 -12.45
N VAL A 30 2.76 -2.66 -12.20
CA VAL A 30 2.19 -3.13 -10.94
C VAL A 30 3.16 -2.95 -9.77
N LEU A 31 4.45 -3.24 -9.97
CA LEU A 31 5.46 -3.08 -8.92
C LEU A 31 5.67 -1.60 -8.54
N ASP A 32 5.59 -0.69 -9.51
CA ASP A 32 5.62 0.76 -9.27
C ASP A 32 4.40 1.20 -8.44
N GLU A 33 3.19 0.75 -8.80
CA GLU A 33 1.97 1.05 -8.04
C GLU A 33 2.07 0.59 -6.59
N VAL A 34 2.53 -0.64 -6.36
CA VAL A 34 2.72 -1.19 -5.00
C VAL A 34 3.74 -0.38 -4.22
N SER A 35 4.87 -0.02 -4.86
CA SER A 35 5.93 0.75 -4.22
C SER A 35 5.46 2.15 -3.81
N GLU A 36 4.68 2.81 -4.67
CA GLU A 36 4.09 4.11 -4.37
C GLU A 36 3.01 4.03 -3.29
N GLU A 37 2.19 2.98 -3.28
CA GLU A 37 1.16 2.78 -2.25
C GLU A 37 1.78 2.59 -0.85
N VAL A 38 2.90 1.86 -0.75
CA VAL A 38 3.66 1.72 0.50
C VAL A 38 4.19 3.08 0.98
N LYS A 39 4.80 3.88 0.10
CA LYS A 39 5.29 5.22 0.47
C LYS A 39 4.15 6.14 0.88
N ARG A 40 3.08 6.17 0.07
CA ARG A 40 1.89 7.00 0.29
C ARG A 40 1.22 6.69 1.62
N THR A 41 1.04 5.40 1.94
CA THR A 41 0.44 4.95 3.19
C THR A 41 1.28 5.41 4.39
N ARG A 42 2.61 5.30 4.31
CA ARG A 42 3.51 5.77 5.37
C ARG A 42 3.34 7.26 5.62
N ILE A 43 3.37 8.06 4.55
CA ILE A 43 3.20 9.51 4.63
C ILE A 43 1.83 9.85 5.23
N TRP A 44 0.76 9.25 4.73
CA TRP A 44 -0.60 9.46 5.22
C TRP A 44 -0.75 9.14 6.71
N LEU A 45 -0.14 8.06 7.20
CA LEU A 45 -0.11 7.74 8.63
C LEU A 45 0.64 8.80 9.45
N GLN A 46 1.77 9.31 8.93
CA GLN A 46 2.62 10.28 9.61
C GLN A 46 2.03 11.67 9.68
N THR A 47 1.48 12.17 8.57
CA THR A 47 1.14 13.58 8.40
C THR A 47 -0.36 13.84 8.53
N GLU A 48 -1.20 12.97 7.97
CA GLU A 48 -2.64 13.20 7.89
C GLU A 48 -3.41 12.52 9.03
N GLN A 49 -3.29 11.21 9.17
CA GLN A 49 -4.11 10.46 10.13
C GLN A 49 -3.84 10.85 11.57
N ARG A 50 -2.57 10.89 11.95
CA ARG A 50 -2.18 11.28 13.31
C ARG A 50 -2.72 12.68 13.65
N LEU A 51 -2.60 13.62 12.71
CA LEU A 51 -3.07 14.99 12.88
C LEU A 51 -4.60 15.06 12.98
N ASN A 52 -5.31 14.37 12.07
CA ASN A 52 -6.77 14.34 12.03
C ASN A 52 -7.35 13.73 13.32
N ILE A 53 -6.86 12.57 13.75
CA ILE A 53 -7.32 11.93 14.99
C ILE A 53 -7.04 12.84 16.21
N THR A 54 -5.86 13.46 16.28
CA THR A 54 -5.53 14.38 17.37
C THR A 54 -6.46 15.59 17.42
N ARG A 55 -6.83 16.15 16.26
CA ARG A 55 -7.81 17.24 16.16
C ARG A 55 -9.20 16.80 16.63
N GLU A 56 -9.65 15.63 16.20
CA GLU A 56 -10.96 15.07 16.60
C GLU A 56 -11.01 14.79 18.11
N ILE A 57 -9.94 14.26 18.72
CA ILE A 57 -9.85 14.10 20.18
C ILE A 57 -9.97 15.46 20.88
N LYS A 58 -9.23 16.48 20.42
CA LYS A 58 -9.27 17.83 21.00
C LYS A 58 -10.67 18.45 20.91
N LYS A 59 -11.34 18.28 19.77
CA LYS A 59 -12.73 18.71 19.58
C LYS A 59 -13.68 17.95 20.51
N GLY A 60 -13.54 16.63 20.56
CA GLY A 60 -14.35 15.76 21.42
C GLY A 60 -14.23 16.12 22.90
N ASN A 61 -13.03 16.45 23.38
CA ASN A 61 -12.82 16.89 24.76
C ASN A 61 -13.51 18.23 25.07
N ARG A 62 -13.50 19.19 24.15
CA ARG A 62 -14.23 20.46 24.32
C ARG A 62 -15.75 20.25 24.38
N ASP A 63 -16.27 19.39 23.51
CA ASP A 63 -17.69 19.04 23.51
C ASP A 63 -18.08 18.33 24.82
N LEU A 64 -17.21 17.46 25.32
CA LEU A 64 -17.42 16.76 26.60
C LEU A 64 -17.47 17.74 27.77
N GLU A 65 -16.53 18.69 27.84
CA GLU A 65 -16.50 19.73 28.86
C GLU A 65 -17.79 20.57 28.85
N MET A 66 -18.27 20.94 27.66
CA MET A 66 -19.54 21.65 27.52
C MET A 66 -20.75 20.83 28.01
N LEU A 67 -20.81 19.53 27.69
CA LEU A 67 -21.88 18.64 28.17
C LEU A 67 -21.84 18.49 29.70
N GLU A 68 -20.65 18.39 30.28
CA GLU A 68 -20.47 18.31 31.74
C GLU A 68 -20.91 19.61 32.43
N GLN A 69 -20.59 20.77 31.86
CA GLN A 69 -21.05 22.08 32.37
C GLN A 69 -22.58 22.25 32.27
N GLN A 70 -23.19 21.78 31.18
CA GLN A 70 -24.65 21.79 31.02
C GLN A 70 -25.33 20.90 32.06
N LEU A 71 -24.81 19.69 32.30
CA LEU A 71 -25.32 18.79 33.33
C LEU A 71 -25.16 19.40 34.73
N PHE A 72 -24.04 20.07 35.01
CA PHE A 72 -23.84 20.78 36.27
C PHE A 72 -24.90 21.87 36.48
N THR A 73 -25.13 22.70 35.47
CA THR A 73 -26.16 23.75 35.51
C THR A 73 -27.56 23.16 35.68
N ALA A 74 -27.90 22.09 34.96
CA ALA A 74 -29.19 21.41 35.08
C ALA A 74 -29.39 20.72 36.44
N ARG A 75 -28.30 20.29 37.10
CA ARG A 75 -28.36 19.77 38.48
C ARG A 75 -28.78 20.84 39.47
N LEU A 76 -28.35 22.09 39.29
CA LEU A 76 -28.71 23.23 40.13
C LEU A 76 -30.17 23.68 39.94
N SER A 77 -30.76 23.54 38.75
CA SER A 77 -32.09 24.07 38.41
C SER A 77 -33.30 23.19 38.79
N ARG A 78 -33.16 22.16 39.63
CA ARG A 78 -34.23 21.20 40.06
C ARG A 78 -34.97 20.43 38.95
N ILE A 79 -34.58 20.53 37.68
CA ILE A 79 -35.20 19.76 36.58
C ILE A 79 -34.66 18.31 36.59
N GLN A 80 -35.46 17.34 37.05
CA GLN A 80 -35.00 15.94 37.20
C GLN A 80 -34.89 15.16 35.88
N ASN A 81 -35.84 15.30 34.95
CA ASN A 81 -35.90 14.48 33.72
C ASN A 81 -34.77 14.79 32.71
N ALA A 82 -34.15 15.96 32.78
CA ALA A 82 -33.01 16.34 31.94
C ALA A 82 -31.72 15.57 32.29
N LYS A 83 -31.60 15.04 33.52
CA LYS A 83 -30.34 14.52 34.07
C LYS A 83 -29.91 13.17 33.48
N THR A 84 -30.87 12.25 33.25
CA THR A 84 -30.57 10.90 32.73
C THR A 84 -30.13 10.95 31.26
N GLY A 85 -30.81 11.75 30.43
CA GLY A 85 -30.45 11.94 29.03
C GLY A 85 -29.08 12.60 28.84
N GLN A 86 -28.78 13.63 29.63
CA GLN A 86 -27.47 14.31 29.62
C GLN A 86 -26.33 13.39 30.07
N GLN A 87 -26.54 12.57 31.10
CA GLN A 87 -25.53 11.59 31.54
C GLN A 87 -25.25 10.53 30.47
N MET A 88 -26.26 10.08 29.74
CA MET A 88 -26.10 9.16 28.61
C MET A 88 -25.29 9.80 27.47
N GLN A 89 -25.53 11.07 27.15
CA GLN A 89 -24.76 11.81 26.14
C GLN A 89 -23.28 11.95 26.52
N ILE A 90 -22.98 12.27 27.79
CA ILE A 90 -21.61 12.32 28.32
C ILE A 90 -20.94 10.95 28.19
N ASN A 91 -21.62 9.87 28.57
CA ASN A 91 -21.07 8.52 28.49
C ASN A 91 -20.78 8.11 27.04
N LYS A 92 -21.68 8.45 26.11
CA LYS A 92 -21.49 8.23 24.67
C LYS A 92 -20.26 9.00 24.18
N LYS A 93 -20.16 10.29 24.49
CA LYS A 93 -19.04 11.13 24.05
C LYS A 93 -17.69 10.65 24.59
N ARG A 94 -17.64 10.25 25.86
CA ARG A 94 -16.44 9.62 26.46
C ARG A 94 -16.02 8.34 25.74
N ARG A 95 -16.99 7.53 25.29
CA ARG A 95 -16.69 6.33 24.51
C ARG A 95 -16.10 6.68 23.14
N GLU A 96 -16.69 7.63 22.43
CA GLU A 96 -16.18 8.11 21.14
C GLU A 96 -14.73 8.61 21.25
N ILE A 97 -14.42 9.38 22.30
CA ILE A 97 -13.06 9.88 22.55
C ILE A 97 -12.09 8.71 22.79
N ARG A 98 -12.47 7.72 23.62
CA ARG A 98 -11.65 6.53 23.85
C ARG A 98 -11.36 5.76 22.56
N GLU A 99 -12.37 5.58 21.70
CA GLU A 99 -12.18 4.90 20.41
C GLU A 99 -11.20 5.67 19.50
N LEU A 100 -11.19 7.00 19.55
CA LEU A 100 -10.20 7.82 18.83
C LEU A 100 -8.80 7.70 19.44
N GLU A 101 -8.68 7.67 20.77
CA GLU A 101 -7.41 7.45 21.46
C GLU A 101 -6.82 6.07 21.15
N ASP A 102 -7.66 5.03 21.09
CA ASP A 102 -7.28 3.67 20.69
C ASP A 102 -6.73 3.67 19.25
N LYS A 103 -7.43 4.35 18.32
CA LYS A 103 -6.95 4.52 16.95
C LYS A 103 -5.62 5.26 16.88
N LEU A 104 -5.43 6.31 17.67
CA LEU A 104 -4.17 7.05 17.73
C LEU A 104 -3.01 6.16 18.21
N ARG A 105 -3.27 5.30 19.22
CA ARG A 105 -2.30 4.32 19.70
C ARG A 105 -1.97 3.28 18.63
N ALA A 106 -2.97 2.80 17.90
CA ALA A 106 -2.77 1.88 16.78
C ALA A 106 -1.93 2.50 15.66
N VAL A 107 -2.23 3.73 15.24
CA VAL A 107 -1.43 4.47 14.24
C VAL A 107 0.01 4.64 14.70
N SER A 108 0.21 4.99 15.98
CA SER A 108 1.55 5.14 16.54
C SER A 108 2.33 3.82 16.59
N ALA A 109 1.65 2.71 16.89
CA ALA A 109 2.24 1.37 16.85
C ALA A 109 2.63 0.95 15.42
N TRP A 110 1.76 1.22 14.44
CA TRP A 110 2.04 0.99 13.03
C TRP A 110 3.25 1.79 12.56
N LEU A 111 3.33 3.09 12.89
CA LEU A 111 4.47 3.92 12.52
C LEU A 111 5.79 3.43 13.11
N ARG A 112 5.77 2.97 14.37
CA ARG A 112 6.97 2.42 15.03
C ARG A 112 7.44 1.12 14.39
N ASN A 113 6.51 0.28 13.94
CA ASN A 113 6.81 -1.04 13.39
C ASN A 113 6.83 -1.06 11.85
N TYR A 114 6.64 0.09 11.19
CA TYR A 114 6.44 0.17 9.74
C TYR A 114 7.66 -0.38 9.00
N ASP A 115 8.85 0.01 9.46
CA ASP A 115 10.11 -0.36 8.81
C ASP A 115 10.42 -1.87 8.97
N SER A 116 10.02 -2.48 10.08
CA SER A 116 10.28 -3.90 10.34
C SER A 116 9.25 -4.84 9.72
N THR A 117 8.05 -4.34 9.42
CA THR A 117 6.94 -5.14 8.90
C THR A 117 6.67 -4.85 7.43
N VAL A 118 6.27 -3.62 7.11
CA VAL A 118 5.85 -3.23 5.76
C VAL A 118 7.05 -3.02 4.83
N GLU A 119 8.06 -2.26 5.25
CA GLU A 119 9.24 -2.01 4.41
C GLU A 119 10.05 -3.28 4.15
N ASN A 120 10.09 -4.20 5.11
CA ASN A 120 10.77 -5.47 4.91
C ASN A 120 10.13 -6.30 3.79
N GLU A 121 8.80 -6.31 3.70
CA GLU A 121 8.07 -6.94 2.61
C GLU A 121 8.19 -6.15 1.30
N ALA A 122 8.15 -4.81 1.36
CA ALA A 122 8.35 -3.93 0.20
C ALA A 122 9.72 -4.13 -0.46
N ARG A 123 10.77 -4.45 0.31
CA ARG A 123 12.09 -4.82 -0.25
C ARG A 123 12.04 -6.05 -1.15
N LYS A 124 11.09 -6.97 -0.97
CA LYS A 124 10.93 -8.13 -1.87
C LYS A 124 10.38 -7.70 -3.22
N VAL A 125 9.47 -6.72 -3.24
CA VAL A 125 8.94 -6.08 -4.45
C VAL A 125 10.07 -5.39 -5.21
N GLU A 126 10.92 -4.64 -4.50
CA GLU A 126 12.08 -3.97 -5.11
C GLU A 126 13.10 -4.96 -5.70
N LYS A 127 13.35 -6.09 -5.02
CA LYS A 127 14.20 -7.16 -5.57
C LYS A 127 13.61 -7.75 -6.85
N LEU A 128 12.30 -7.98 -6.88
CA LEU A 128 11.64 -8.49 -8.08
C LEU A 128 11.74 -7.49 -9.24
N ARG A 129 11.54 -6.20 -8.97
CA ARG A 129 11.75 -5.13 -9.95
C ARG A 129 13.16 -5.19 -10.53
N HIS A 130 14.17 -5.25 -9.66
CA HIS A 130 15.57 -5.34 -10.10
C HIS A 130 15.84 -6.55 -11.00
N LEU A 131 15.24 -7.71 -10.68
CA LEU A 131 15.35 -8.92 -11.50
C LEU A 131 14.68 -8.74 -12.86
N LEU A 132 13.52 -8.08 -12.93
CA LEU A 132 12.85 -7.78 -14.20
C LEU A 132 13.66 -6.81 -15.05
N ASP A 133 14.19 -5.73 -14.45
CA ASP A 133 14.92 -4.69 -15.18
C ASP A 133 16.30 -5.17 -15.67
N SER A 134 16.99 -6.03 -14.90
CA SER A 134 18.29 -6.59 -15.28
C SER A 134 18.15 -7.87 -16.08
N ASP A 135 17.60 -8.91 -15.46
CA ASP A 135 17.74 -10.28 -15.97
C ASP A 135 16.80 -10.52 -17.15
N MET A 136 15.60 -9.94 -17.14
CA MET A 136 14.70 -10.06 -18.28
C MET A 136 15.17 -9.19 -19.46
N ALA A 137 15.81 -8.05 -19.23
CA ALA A 137 16.43 -7.27 -20.31
C ALA A 137 17.56 -8.04 -21.00
N ASN A 138 18.39 -8.73 -20.22
CA ASN A 138 19.41 -9.64 -20.74
C ASN A 138 18.79 -10.81 -21.52
N ALA A 139 17.73 -11.43 -20.98
CA ALA A 139 17.02 -12.51 -21.66
C ALA A 139 16.40 -12.06 -22.99
N LEU A 140 15.82 -10.85 -23.06
CA LEU A 140 15.28 -10.28 -24.30
C LEU A 140 16.37 -10.06 -25.35
N SER A 141 17.53 -9.57 -24.94
CA SER A 141 18.69 -9.37 -25.82
C SER A 141 19.20 -10.71 -26.36
N PHE A 142 19.35 -11.70 -25.48
CA PHE A 142 19.74 -13.06 -25.85
C PHE A 142 18.75 -13.71 -26.83
N LEU A 143 17.44 -13.55 -26.61
CA LEU A 143 16.42 -14.07 -27.53
C LEU A 143 16.48 -13.39 -28.89
N ALA A 144 16.70 -12.07 -28.92
CA ALA A 144 16.84 -11.33 -30.18
C ALA A 144 18.07 -11.79 -30.99
N GLU A 145 19.21 -11.99 -30.33
CA GLU A 145 20.41 -12.54 -30.97
C GLU A 145 20.19 -13.98 -31.45
N SER A 146 19.55 -14.80 -30.62
CA SER A 146 19.25 -16.20 -30.95
C SER A 146 18.37 -16.32 -32.19
N VAL A 147 17.29 -15.52 -32.29
CA VAL A 147 16.44 -15.49 -33.48
C VAL A 147 17.25 -15.09 -34.71
N LYS A 148 18.05 -14.02 -34.61
CA LYS A 148 18.89 -13.55 -35.73
C LYS A 148 19.89 -14.62 -36.19
N SER A 149 20.53 -15.33 -35.27
CA SER A 149 21.48 -16.40 -35.59
C SER A 149 20.79 -17.60 -36.23
N LEU A 150 19.59 -17.98 -35.77
CA LEU A 150 18.81 -19.07 -36.35
C LEU A 150 18.29 -18.70 -37.74
N ASP A 151 17.80 -17.48 -37.94
CA ASP A 151 17.37 -16.99 -39.26
C ASP A 151 18.55 -17.01 -40.24
N ALA A 152 19.71 -16.48 -39.86
CA ALA A 152 20.91 -16.50 -40.69
C ALA A 152 21.39 -17.92 -41.03
N TYR A 153 21.27 -18.86 -40.09
CA TYR A 153 21.59 -20.27 -40.33
C TYR A 153 20.64 -20.91 -41.34
N THR A 154 19.34 -20.60 -41.27
CA THR A 154 18.34 -21.15 -42.20
C THR A 154 18.35 -20.49 -43.59
N GLN A 155 18.77 -19.23 -43.70
CA GLN A 155 18.87 -18.48 -44.98
C GLN A 155 20.23 -18.59 -45.67
N GLY A 156 21.27 -19.05 -44.97
CA GLY A 156 22.61 -19.27 -45.50
C GLY A 156 22.80 -20.62 -46.22
N GLU A 157 21.73 -21.41 -46.35
CA GLU A 157 21.59 -22.55 -47.27
C GLU A 157 20.89 -22.11 -48.56
#